data_AF-A0A0B4CKG0-F1
#
_entry.id   AF-A0A0B4CKG0-F1
#
_cell.length_a   1.000
_cell.length_b   1.000
_cell.length_c   1.000
_cell.angle_alpha   90.00
_cell.angle_beta   90.00
_cell.angle_gamma   90.00
#
_symmetry.space_group_name_H-M   'P 1'
#
loop_
_entity.id
_entity.type
_entity.pdbx_description
1 polymer ?
#
loop_
_entity_poly.entity_id
_entity_poly.type
_entity_poly.pdbx_seq_one_letter_code
_entity_poly.pdbx_strand_id
1 'polypeptide(L)'
;MAVEVTPGHQCVLVGTKPLDDGWVMSIIKIDGCTSEAEAVWLGQCIQSDLIEYISIANDEVAPVEAVMVESGQIAPGAGWTVAVYVVLASREEAAAMFDFMTAYATKPSTWQH
;
A
#
# COMPACT_ATOMS: atom_id res chain seq x y z
N MET A 1 -11.62 -1.55 7.75
CA MET A 1 -12.38 -0.63 6.86
C MET A 1 -11.71 -0.66 5.49
N ALA A 2 -12.41 -0.43 4.38
CA ALA A 2 -11.78 -0.39 3.07
C ALA A 2 -12.41 0.68 2.17
N VAL A 3 -11.59 1.32 1.35
CA VAL A 3 -11.98 2.31 0.34
C VAL A 3 -11.39 1.89 -1.00
N GLU A 4 -12.18 2.02 -2.05
CA GLU A 4 -11.76 1.80 -3.43
C GLU A 4 -11.67 3.15 -4.15
N VAL A 5 -10.56 3.38 -4.85
CA VAL A 5 -10.29 4.55 -5.68
C VAL A 5 -9.80 4.06 -7.04
N THR A 6 -10.31 4.62 -8.13
CA THR A 6 -9.93 4.19 -9.49
C THR A 6 -9.24 5.34 -10.24
N PRO A 7 -7.96 5.63 -9.99
CA PRO A 7 -7.21 6.60 -10.77
C PRO A 7 -6.90 6.02 -12.16
N GLY A 8 -7.60 6.50 -13.19
CA GLY A 8 -7.35 6.06 -14.57
C GLY A 8 -7.84 4.63 -14.83
N HIS A 9 -6.93 3.73 -15.22
CA HIS A 9 -7.25 2.33 -15.57
C HIS A 9 -6.96 1.34 -14.45
N GLN A 10 -6.27 1.77 -13.39
CA GLN A 10 -5.93 0.95 -12.25
C GLN A 10 -7.00 1.08 -11.16
N CYS A 11 -7.27 0.00 -10.45
CA CYS A 11 -8.12 0.00 -9.27
C CYS A 11 -7.23 -0.06 -8.02
N VAL A 12 -7.36 0.92 -7.14
CA VAL A 12 -6.60 1.03 -5.89
C VAL A 12 -7.54 0.79 -4.71
N LEU A 13 -7.22 -0.23 -3.92
CA LEU A 13 -7.94 -0.62 -2.71
C LEU A 13 -7.08 -0.29 -1.49
N VAL A 14 -7.57 0.55 -0.61
CA VAL A 14 -6.93 0.86 0.69
C VAL A 14 -7.75 0.23 1.79
N GLY A 15 -7.12 -0.46 2.73
CA GLY A 15 -7.84 -1.16 3.78
C GLY A 15 -7.07 -1.37 5.08
N THR A 16 -7.83 -1.72 6.11
CA THR A 16 -7.31 -2.18 7.41
C THR A 16 -7.94 -3.50 7.80
N LYS A 17 -7.13 -4.40 8.34
CA LYS A 17 -7.53 -5.71 8.86
C LYS A 17 -6.91 -5.91 10.25
N PRO A 18 -7.71 -6.14 11.31
CA PRO A 18 -7.15 -6.55 12.59
C PRO A 18 -6.47 -7.92 12.47
N LEU A 19 -5.33 -8.06 13.13
CA LEU A 19 -4.60 -9.30 13.30
C LEU A 19 -4.83 -9.86 14.72
N ASP A 20 -4.27 -11.03 14.98
CA ASP A 20 -4.22 -11.60 16.32
C ASP A 20 -3.39 -10.68 17.25
N ASP A 21 -3.68 -10.71 18.55
CA ASP A 21 -2.98 -9.95 19.60
C ASP A 21 -3.12 -8.41 19.55
N GLY A 22 -4.14 -7.90 18.87
CA GLY A 22 -4.49 -6.46 18.87
C GLY A 22 -3.74 -5.62 17.84
N TRP A 23 -2.86 -6.25 17.07
CA TRP A 23 -2.15 -5.65 15.95
C TRP A 23 -3.12 -5.39 14.80
N VAL A 24 -2.78 -4.44 13.93
CA VAL A 24 -3.61 -4.09 12.79
C VAL A 24 -2.75 -3.98 11.54
N MET A 25 -3.15 -4.67 10.49
CA MET A 25 -2.54 -4.54 9.18
C MET A 25 -3.24 -3.45 8.38
N SER A 26 -2.49 -2.48 7.86
CA SER A 26 -2.95 -1.54 6.84
C SER A 26 -2.38 -1.97 5.49
N ILE A 27 -3.20 -1.93 4.45
CA ILE A 27 -2.85 -2.41 3.10
C ILE A 27 -3.30 -1.40 2.04
N ILE A 28 -2.46 -1.20 1.03
CA ILE A 28 -2.81 -0.60 -0.25
C ILE A 28 -2.55 -1.64 -1.35
N LYS A 29 -3.57 -1.93 -2.14
CA LYS A 29 -3.54 -2.90 -3.24
C LYS A 29 -3.90 -2.19 -4.53
N ILE A 30 -3.18 -2.51 -5.61
CA ILE A 30 -3.40 -1.95 -6.94
C ILE A 30 -3.57 -3.10 -7.91
N ASP A 31 -4.70 -3.10 -8.59
CA ASP A 31 -5.04 -4.04 -9.64
C ASP A 31 -4.98 -3.34 -11.00
N GLY A 32 -4.54 -4.09 -12.01
CA GLY A 32 -4.55 -3.63 -13.41
C GLY A 32 -3.22 -3.09 -13.94
N CYS A 33 -2.10 -3.40 -13.28
CA CYS A 33 -0.78 -3.13 -13.83
C CYS A 33 -0.58 -3.91 -15.14
N THR A 34 0.07 -3.31 -16.13
CA THR A 34 0.25 -3.87 -17.48
C THR A 34 1.34 -4.93 -17.53
N SER A 35 2.30 -4.90 -16.59
CA SER A 35 3.43 -5.82 -16.55
C SER A 35 3.90 -6.11 -15.13
N GLU A 36 4.68 -7.17 -14.96
CA GLU A 36 5.38 -7.49 -13.71
C GLU A 36 6.30 -6.34 -13.29
N ALA A 37 7.05 -5.78 -14.25
CA ALA A 37 8.01 -4.72 -13.98
C ALA A 37 7.33 -3.47 -13.43
N GLU A 38 6.16 -3.10 -13.98
CA GLU A 38 5.34 -2.00 -13.47
C GLU A 38 4.84 -2.29 -12.05
N ALA A 39 4.30 -3.49 -11.80
CA ALA A 39 3.80 -3.87 -10.48
C ALA A 39 4.91 -3.87 -9.41
N VAL A 40 6.09 -4.41 -9.75
CA VAL A 40 7.25 -4.42 -8.85
C VAL A 40 7.75 -2.99 -8.59
N TRP A 41 7.88 -2.17 -9.63
CA TRP A 41 8.32 -0.78 -9.50
C TRP A 41 7.35 0.03 -8.64
N LEU A 42 6.04 -0.06 -8.89
CA LEU A 42 5.01 0.58 -8.08
C LEU A 42 5.10 0.14 -6.62
N GLY A 43 5.26 -1.16 -6.37
CA GLY A 43 5.42 -1.71 -5.03
C GLY A 43 6.62 -1.09 -4.30
N GLN A 44 7.76 -0.95 -4.96
CA GLN A 44 8.96 -0.33 -4.40
C GLN A 44 8.79 1.17 -4.12
N CYS A 45 8.13 1.90 -5.01
CA CYS A 45 7.83 3.31 -4.80
C CYS A 45 6.94 3.52 -3.57
N ILE A 46 5.82 2.80 -3.51
CA ILE A 46 4.90 2.87 -2.36
C ILE A 46 5.61 2.44 -1.08
N GLN A 47 6.42 1.38 -1.12
CA GLN A 47 7.19 0.92 0.04
C GLN A 47 8.11 2.03 0.57
N SER A 48 8.87 2.67 -0.33
CA SER A 48 9.75 3.79 0.03
C SER A 48 8.98 4.95 0.65
N ASP A 49 7.86 5.35 0.05
CA ASP A 49 7.03 6.46 0.52
C ASP A 49 6.40 6.16 1.90
N LEU A 50 6.00 4.91 2.15
CA LEU A 50 5.47 4.48 3.45
C LEU A 50 6.56 4.45 4.53
N ILE A 51 7.76 3.96 4.21
CA ILE A 51 8.90 3.98 5.13
C ILE A 51 9.26 5.41 5.51
N GLU A 52 9.29 6.32 4.54
CA GLU A 52 9.54 7.75 4.79
C GLU A 52 8.46 8.34 5.70
N TYR A 53 7.18 8.08 5.40
CA TYR A 53 6.07 8.53 6.24
C TYR A 53 6.17 8.03 7.68
N ILE A 54 6.41 6.72 7.88
CA ILE A 54 6.56 6.13 9.23
C ILE A 54 7.74 6.76 9.95
N SER A 55 8.87 6.93 9.26
CA SER A 55 10.06 7.50 9.85
C SER A 55 9.83 8.93 10.35
N ILE A 56 9.13 9.74 9.56
CA ILE A 56 8.76 11.12 9.94
C ILE A 56 7.75 11.12 11.09
N ALA A 57 6.74 10.24 11.04
CA ALA A 57 5.68 10.19 12.06
C ALA A 57 6.19 9.76 13.43
N ASN A 58 7.16 8.85 13.46
CA ASN A 58 7.74 8.31 14.70
C ASN A 58 9.01 9.03 15.16
N ASP A 59 9.54 9.98 14.37
CA ASP A 59 10.84 10.63 14.61
C ASP A 59 11.99 9.62 14.78
N GLU A 60 11.95 8.53 14.00
CA GLU A 60 12.92 7.44 14.02
C GLU A 60 13.14 6.88 12.62
N VAL A 61 14.20 6.08 12.41
CA VAL A 61 14.42 5.43 11.11
C VAL A 61 13.63 4.12 11.06
N ALA A 62 12.62 4.04 10.20
CA ALA A 62 11.90 2.80 9.96
C ALA A 62 12.73 1.85 9.07
N PRO A 63 12.88 0.56 9.46
CA PRO A 63 13.56 -0.43 8.63
C PRO A 63 12.72 -0.78 7.40
N VAL A 64 13.36 -1.22 6.31
CA VAL A 64 12.66 -1.58 5.07
C VAL A 64 11.68 -2.73 5.29
N GLU A 65 12.03 -3.64 6.19
CA GLU A 65 11.24 -4.80 6.59
C GLU A 65 9.94 -4.42 7.33
N ALA A 66 9.79 -3.16 7.75
CA ALA A 66 8.53 -2.68 8.35
C ALA A 66 7.37 -2.64 7.34
N VAL A 67 7.69 -2.56 6.04
CA VAL A 67 6.70 -2.48 4.97
C VAL A 67 6.94 -3.62 3.98
N MET A 68 5.92 -4.46 3.81
CA MET A 68 5.98 -5.66 2.98
C MET A 68 5.34 -5.39 1.62
N VAL A 69 5.94 -5.93 0.56
CA VAL A 69 5.49 -5.79 -0.83
C VAL A 69 5.28 -7.18 -1.43
N GLU A 70 4.12 -7.38 -2.03
CA GLU A 70 3.78 -8.58 -2.80
C GLU A 70 3.27 -8.16 -4.18
N SER A 71 3.72 -8.84 -5.23
CA SER A 71 3.20 -8.67 -6.58
C SER A 71 2.89 -10.02 -7.21
N GLY A 72 1.91 -10.04 -8.11
CA GLY A 72 1.51 -11.27 -8.78
C GLY A 72 0.32 -11.10 -9.71
N GLN A 73 -0.01 -12.17 -10.42
CA GLN A 73 -1.23 -12.27 -11.20
C GLN A 73 -2.23 -13.17 -10.48
N ILE A 74 -3.48 -12.72 -10.41
CA ILE A 74 -4.57 -13.52 -9.83
C ILE A 74 -4.88 -14.74 -10.72
N ALA A 75 -4.70 -14.59 -12.03
CA ALA A 75 -4.81 -15.66 -13.02
C ALA A 75 -3.91 -15.38 -14.24
N PRO A 76 -3.46 -16.41 -14.98
CA PRO A 76 -2.71 -16.22 -16.22
C PRO A 76 -3.50 -15.34 -17.22
N GLY A 77 -2.88 -14.26 -17.70
CA GLY A 77 -3.50 -13.31 -18.62
C GLY A 77 -4.36 -12.22 -17.97
N ALA A 78 -4.53 -12.23 -16.64
CA ALA A 78 -5.07 -11.08 -15.92
C ALA A 78 -4.01 -9.97 -15.79
N GLY A 79 -4.45 -8.74 -15.52
CA GLY A 79 -3.55 -7.65 -15.14
C GLY A 79 -2.73 -8.02 -13.91
N TRP A 80 -1.54 -7.43 -13.80
CA TRP A 80 -0.70 -7.59 -12.62
C TRP A 80 -1.27 -6.80 -11.44
N THR A 81 -1.08 -7.36 -10.26
CA THR A 81 -1.49 -6.79 -8.99
C THR A 81 -0.24 -6.55 -8.15
N VAL A 82 -0.25 -5.46 -7.40
CA VAL A 82 0.69 -5.21 -6.30
C VAL A 82 -0.07 -4.91 -5.01
N ALA A 83 0.43 -5.41 -3.89
CA ALA A 83 -0.07 -5.13 -2.56
C ALA A 83 1.10 -4.72 -1.67
N VAL A 84 0.93 -3.61 -0.97
CA VAL A 84 1.90 -3.10 0.01
C VAL A 84 1.18 -2.99 1.35
N TYR A 85 1.76 -3.57 2.39
CA TYR A 85 1.15 -3.59 3.71
C TYR A 85 2.16 -3.36 4.84
N VAL A 86 1.64 -2.80 5.92
CA VAL A 86 2.36 -2.51 7.16
C VAL A 86 1.56 -3.06 8.33
N VAL A 87 2.27 -3.62 9.31
CA VAL A 87 1.66 -4.13 10.53
C VAL A 87 1.97 -3.17 11.68
N LEU A 88 0.92 -2.73 12.35
CA LEU A 88 0.95 -1.64 13.33
C LEU A 88 0.48 -2.16 14.69
N ALA A 89 1.05 -1.62 15.75
CA ALA A 89 0.82 -2.08 17.11
C ALA A 89 -0.52 -1.61 17.68
N SER A 90 -1.11 -0.57 17.08
CA SER A 90 -2.34 0.06 17.57
C SER A 90 -3.35 0.39 16.47
N ARG A 91 -4.59 0.60 16.89
CA ARG A 91 -5.67 1.03 15.99
C ARG A 91 -5.51 2.49 15.57
N GLU A 92 -4.93 3.31 16.45
CA GLU A 92 -4.63 4.72 16.23
C GLU A 92 -3.60 4.89 15.11
N GLU A 93 -2.48 4.16 15.17
CA GLU A 93 -1.48 4.12 14.10
C GLU A 93 -2.10 3.62 12.79
N ALA A 94 -2.93 2.57 12.86
CA ALA A 94 -3.59 2.04 11.68
C ALA A 94 -4.59 3.02 11.04
N ALA A 95 -5.27 3.84 11.84
CA ALA A 95 -6.14 4.90 11.33
C ALA A 95 -5.33 6.00 10.64
N ALA A 96 -4.23 6.47 11.25
CA ALA A 96 -3.36 7.47 10.64
C ALA A 96 -2.74 6.96 9.32
N MET A 97 -2.29 5.71 9.31
CA MET A 97 -1.78 5.06 8.10
C MET A 97 -2.86 4.89 7.02
N PHE A 98 -4.08 4.53 7.41
CA PHE A 98 -5.20 4.41 6.48
C PHE A 98 -5.52 5.76 5.83
N ASP A 99 -5.53 6.85 6.60
CA ASP A 99 -5.76 8.20 6.08
C ASP A 99 -4.66 8.62 5.10
N PHE A 100 -3.39 8.34 5.44
CA PHE A 100 -2.26 8.57 4.55
C PHE A 100 -2.41 7.80 3.24
N MET A 101 -2.61 6.48 3.30
CA MET A 101 -2.74 5.63 2.11
C MET A 101 -3.94 6.01 1.25
N THR A 102 -5.05 6.44 1.86
CA THR A 102 -6.22 6.94 1.14
C THR A 102 -5.90 8.24 0.40
N ALA A 103 -5.23 9.19 1.05
CA ALA A 103 -4.78 10.41 0.40
C ALA A 103 -3.77 10.11 -0.72
N TYR A 104 -2.86 9.16 -0.50
CA TYR A 104 -1.88 8.69 -1.49
C TYR A 104 -2.56 8.11 -2.74
N ALA A 105 -3.55 7.23 -2.55
CA ALA A 105 -4.34 6.61 -3.63
C ALA A 105 -5.06 7.64 -4.50
N THR A 106 -5.53 8.75 -3.91
CA THR A 106 -6.30 9.78 -4.64
C THR A 106 -5.46 10.79 -5.42
N LYS A 107 -4.12 10.79 -5.29
CA LYS A 107 -3.25 11.71 -6.03
C LYS A 107 -2.99 11.20 -7.44
N PRO A 108 -3.34 11.94 -8.51
CA PRO A 108 -3.13 11.49 -9.89
C PRO A 108 -1.66 11.39 -10.33
N SER A 109 -0.76 12.11 -9.65
CA SER A 109 0.66 12.25 -10.03
C SER A 109 1.55 11.11 -9.56
N THR A 110 1.08 10.26 -8.64
CA THR A 110 1.82 9.11 -8.10
C THR A 110 1.78 7.90 -9.02
N TRP A 111 0.95 7.93 -10.07
CA TRP A 111 0.60 6.75 -10.88
C TRP A 111 0.91 6.88 -12.37
N GLN A 112 1.50 7.98 -12.82
CA GLN A 112 1.78 8.21 -14.24
C GLN A 112 3.22 7.84 -14.59
N HIS A 113 3.40 6.71 -15.26
CA HIS A 113 4.57 6.40 -16.08
C HIS A 113 4.16 5.72 -17.38
#